data_AF-C4XXS8-F1
#
_entry.id   AF-C4XXS8-F1
#
_cell.length_a   1.000
_cell.length_b   1.000
_cell.length_c   1.000
_cell.angle_alpha   90.00
_cell.angle_beta   90.00
_cell.angle_gamma   90.00
#
_symmetry.space_group_name_H-M   'P 1'
#
loop_
_entity.id
_entity.type
_entity.pdbx_description
1 polymer ?
#
loop_
_entity_poly.entity_id
_entity_poly.type
_entity_poly.pdbx_seq_one_letter_code
_entity_poly.pdbx_strand_id
1 'polypeptide(L)'
;MTSRYRVEYALKSHRRDEFIEWIKGLLAVPFVLHSDIENYSQEYVLEGLENEMDVDDSQLERTCQARYLEIFNDVEKLVDNTIFLDTFEPDEQHVSRSRLRSLVPTLGRFFTRLPLKEAFLIEDKKRSISRRRLVSPSFNDVRSILNTAQVLALTSNAQSKLKLVTFDGDVTLYDDGKSLTSDSPLVDCLVNLLSLDLFVAVVTAAGYPGHQGAFEYHKRLLGLIEVLRETDKLSEKQKSNFLVMGGESNYLFRFSSESGNLEFIDGQEWYLPMMRQWDQLKLIEIMNETHTHLRFLRKKFRLDDDSKTKIIRKERSLGIIPLHGYKINRETLEEIVLSLSAKLHSLLHPRGPQGVNLLSTDENTASRKSTSDFRVCAFNGGSDVWVDIGDKALGVQALQRYLCRFHVDDDTCPISKSESLHIGDQFASVGANDFKARLSACTVWIASPRETREILEDLIEGLRNRGSQNGKKQY
;
A
#
# COMPACT_ATOMS: atom_id res chain seq x y z
N MET A 1 6.70 24.08 6.22
CA MET A 1 7.00 22.69 5.81
C MET A 1 6.41 22.48 4.41
N THR A 2 7.24 22.59 3.38
CA THR A 2 6.84 22.30 2.00
C THR A 2 6.76 20.79 1.83
N SER A 3 5.64 20.25 1.35
CA SER A 3 5.53 18.83 1.01
C SER A 3 6.67 18.47 0.05
N ARG A 4 7.32 17.32 0.27
CA ARG A 4 8.38 16.77 -0.61
C ARG A 4 7.90 16.59 -2.06
N TYR A 5 6.60 16.73 -2.31
CA TYR A 5 5.97 16.81 -3.61
C TYR A 5 6.06 18.18 -4.28
N ARG A 6 7.04 19.05 -3.94
CA ARG A 6 7.30 20.24 -4.76
C ARG A 6 7.61 19.80 -6.20
N VAL A 7 6.77 20.26 -7.12
CA VAL A 7 6.55 19.70 -8.45
C VAL A 7 7.57 20.27 -9.44
N GLU A 8 8.46 19.43 -9.98
CA GLU A 8 9.02 19.69 -11.31
C GLU A 8 8.06 19.13 -12.34
N TYR A 9 7.32 20.03 -13.00
CA TYR A 9 6.25 19.70 -13.96
C TYR A 9 6.76 19.01 -15.24
N ALA A 10 8.07 18.97 -15.47
CA ALA A 10 8.64 18.43 -16.70
C ALA A 10 8.83 16.91 -16.70
N LEU A 11 8.84 16.23 -15.54
CA LEU A 11 9.28 14.83 -15.44
C LEU A 11 8.35 13.91 -14.61
N LYS A 12 7.25 14.43 -14.06
CA LYS A 12 6.30 13.64 -13.27
C LYS A 12 5.05 13.27 -14.08
N SER A 13 4.99 12.07 -14.64
CA SER A 13 3.74 11.30 -14.53
C SER A 13 3.76 10.64 -13.15
N HIS A 14 3.12 11.26 -12.17
CA HIS A 14 2.81 10.53 -10.95
C HIS A 14 1.96 9.31 -11.33
N ARG A 15 2.18 8.17 -10.66
CA ARG A 15 1.23 7.07 -10.76
C ARG A 15 -0.13 7.60 -10.31
N ARG A 16 -1.05 7.69 -11.26
CA ARG A 16 -2.45 8.03 -11.00
C ARG A 16 -3.20 6.73 -11.05
N ASP A 17 -3.83 6.38 -9.94
CA ASP A 17 -4.72 5.23 -9.93
C ASP A 17 -5.93 5.58 -10.79
N GLU A 18 -6.12 4.82 -11.87
CA GLU A 18 -7.14 5.08 -12.88
C GLU A 18 -8.56 4.99 -12.30
N PHE A 19 -8.77 4.22 -11.22
CA PHE A 19 -10.06 4.17 -10.56
C PHE A 19 -10.33 5.47 -9.79
N ILE A 20 -9.30 6.03 -9.14
CA ILE A 20 -9.39 7.32 -8.46
C ILE A 20 -9.61 8.45 -9.48
N GLU A 21 -8.87 8.47 -10.58
CA GLU A 21 -9.05 9.48 -11.64
C GLU A 21 -10.42 9.35 -12.32
N TRP A 22 -10.91 8.12 -12.53
CA TRP A 22 -12.25 7.90 -13.08
C TRP A 22 -13.34 8.45 -12.15
N ILE A 23 -13.31 8.12 -10.85
CA ILE A 23 -14.28 8.66 -9.86
C ILE A 23 -14.17 10.18 -9.79
N LYS A 24 -12.96 10.74 -9.74
CA LYS A 24 -12.75 12.19 -9.77
C LYS A 24 -13.38 12.84 -10.99
N GLY A 25 -13.26 12.21 -12.17
CA GLY A 25 -13.93 12.66 -13.39
C GLY A 25 -15.46 12.68 -13.26
N LEU A 26 -16.05 11.67 -12.60
CA LEU A 26 -17.49 11.65 -12.31
C LEU A 26 -17.91 12.80 -11.40
N LEU A 27 -17.11 13.12 -10.38
CA LEU A 27 -17.41 14.21 -9.43
C LEU A 27 -17.20 15.61 -10.02
N ALA A 28 -16.33 15.75 -11.03
CA ALA A 28 -16.09 17.02 -11.69
C ALA A 28 -17.34 17.54 -12.43
N VAL A 29 -18.19 16.65 -12.95
CA VAL A 29 -19.40 17.03 -13.69
C VAL A 29 -20.41 17.78 -12.81
N PRO A 30 -20.90 17.22 -11.68
CA PRO A 30 -21.79 17.96 -10.79
C PRO A 30 -21.12 19.15 -10.12
N PHE A 31 -19.79 19.15 -9.95
CA PHE A 31 -19.10 20.37 -9.54
C PHE A 31 -19.32 21.50 -10.55
N VAL A 32 -18.97 21.30 -11.82
CA VAL A 32 -19.09 22.36 -12.85
C VAL A 32 -20.54 22.81 -13.06
N LEU A 33 -21.50 21.89 -12.98
CA LEU A 33 -22.91 22.21 -13.24
C LEU A 33 -23.61 22.89 -12.05
N HIS A 34 -23.07 22.80 -10.83
CA HIS A 34 -23.75 23.24 -9.62
C HIS A 34 -22.89 24.09 -8.67
N SER A 35 -21.64 24.42 -9.03
CA SER A 35 -20.76 25.25 -8.21
C SER A 35 -21.08 26.75 -8.25
N ASP A 36 -22.14 27.15 -8.96
CA ASP A 36 -22.68 28.52 -9.13
C ASP A 36 -21.63 29.64 -9.06
N ILE A 37 -20.63 29.56 -9.93
CA ILE A 37 -19.48 30.48 -9.94
C ILE A 37 -19.91 31.92 -10.31
N GLU A 38 -20.97 32.05 -11.11
CA GLU A 38 -21.45 33.34 -11.61
C GLU A 38 -22.08 34.17 -10.48
N ASN A 39 -22.89 33.55 -9.61
CA ASN A 39 -23.49 34.22 -8.46
C ASN A 39 -22.53 34.36 -7.27
N TYR A 40 -21.57 33.44 -7.12
CA TYR A 40 -20.55 33.49 -6.05
C TYR A 40 -19.77 34.82 -6.01
N SER A 41 -19.58 35.47 -7.17
CA SER A 41 -18.86 36.76 -7.25
C SER A 41 -19.72 37.99 -6.89
N GLN A 42 -21.04 37.90 -7.01
CA GLN A 42 -21.95 39.03 -6.74
C GLN A 42 -22.32 39.12 -5.26
N GLU A 43 -22.36 37.99 -4.54
CA GLU A 43 -22.79 37.94 -3.14
C GLU A 43 -21.74 38.48 -2.15
N TYR A 44 -20.44 38.35 -2.44
CA TYR A 44 -19.37 38.84 -1.55
C TYR A 44 -19.11 40.35 -1.64
N VAL A 45 -19.83 41.08 -2.50
CA VAL A 45 -19.62 42.53 -2.71
C VAL A 45 -20.60 43.39 -1.88
N LEU A 46 -21.64 42.80 -1.28
CA LEU A 46 -22.70 43.53 -0.58
C LEU A 46 -22.60 43.32 0.95
N GLU A 47 -22.16 44.36 1.67
CA GLU A 47 -22.20 44.39 3.14
C GLU A 47 -23.65 44.33 3.65
N GLY A 48 -23.96 43.38 4.55
CA GLY A 48 -25.22 43.32 5.30
C GLY A 48 -26.16 42.13 5.01
N LEU A 49 -25.77 41.19 4.14
CA LEU A 49 -26.60 40.02 3.76
C LEU A 49 -26.11 38.67 4.33
N GLU A 50 -25.29 38.68 5.38
CA GLU A 50 -24.63 37.49 5.94
C GLU A 50 -25.60 36.30 6.21
N ASN A 51 -26.81 36.59 6.69
CA ASN A 51 -27.81 35.55 6.98
C ASN A 51 -28.48 34.97 5.71
N GLU A 52 -28.64 35.75 4.64
CA GLU A 52 -29.23 35.27 3.39
C GLU A 52 -28.20 34.44 2.59
N MET A 53 -26.93 34.86 2.64
CA MET A 53 -25.81 34.13 2.04
C MET A 53 -25.63 32.73 2.66
N ASP A 54 -25.74 32.60 3.98
CA ASP A 54 -25.57 31.29 4.66
C ASP A 54 -26.70 30.30 4.32
N VAL A 55 -27.90 30.79 4.03
CA VAL A 55 -29.04 29.95 3.59
C VAL A 55 -28.84 29.43 2.17
N ASP A 56 -28.39 30.29 1.24
CA ASP A 56 -28.12 29.89 -0.13
C ASP A 56 -26.92 28.92 -0.21
N ASP A 57 -25.84 29.22 0.52
CA ASP A 57 -24.67 28.34 0.57
C ASP A 57 -25.01 26.96 1.16
N SER A 58 -25.89 26.91 2.16
CA SER A 58 -26.40 25.67 2.74
C SER A 58 -27.31 24.90 1.79
N GLN A 59 -28.01 25.57 0.88
CA GLN A 59 -28.84 24.92 -0.14
C GLN A 59 -27.98 24.35 -1.28
N LEU A 60 -26.97 25.13 -1.73
CA LEU A 60 -25.98 24.70 -2.71
C LEU A 60 -25.13 23.53 -2.20
N GLU A 61 -24.68 23.58 -0.95
CA GLU A 61 -23.99 22.46 -0.29
C GLU A 61 -24.84 21.20 -0.33
N ARG A 62 -26.09 21.27 0.12
CA ARG A 62 -27.00 20.11 0.14
C ARG A 62 -27.24 19.54 -1.25
N THR A 63 -27.39 20.41 -2.25
CA THR A 63 -27.57 19.99 -3.65
C THR A 63 -26.32 19.28 -4.18
N CYS A 64 -25.14 19.86 -3.97
CA CYS A 64 -23.87 19.27 -4.40
C CYS A 64 -23.60 17.93 -3.70
N GLN A 65 -23.81 17.89 -2.38
CA GLN A 65 -23.66 16.68 -1.56
C GLN A 65 -24.60 15.56 -2.03
N ALA A 66 -25.87 15.87 -2.32
CA ALA A 66 -26.82 14.90 -2.85
C ALA A 66 -26.35 14.27 -4.17
N ARG A 67 -25.78 15.07 -5.09
CA ARG A 67 -25.25 14.57 -6.36
C ARG A 67 -24.01 13.69 -6.18
N TYR A 68 -23.09 14.08 -5.30
CA TYR A 68 -21.94 13.23 -4.98
C TYR A 68 -22.38 11.91 -4.33
N LEU A 69 -23.38 11.94 -3.44
CA LEU A 69 -23.96 10.73 -2.84
C LEU A 69 -24.59 9.79 -3.86
N GLU A 70 -25.31 10.32 -4.86
CA GLU A 70 -25.87 9.54 -5.96
C GLU A 70 -24.76 8.82 -6.74
N ILE A 71 -23.69 9.54 -7.09
CA ILE A 71 -22.53 8.96 -7.79
C ILE A 71 -21.88 7.86 -6.97
N PHE A 72 -21.56 8.12 -5.69
CA PHE A 72 -20.91 7.12 -4.84
C PHE A 72 -21.79 5.88 -4.63
N ASN A 73 -23.12 6.03 -4.57
CA ASN A 73 -24.06 4.90 -4.56
C ASN A 73 -23.90 3.99 -5.78
N ASP A 74 -23.79 4.59 -6.96
CA ASP A 74 -23.80 3.84 -8.20
C ASP A 74 -22.43 3.21 -8.45
N VAL A 75 -21.34 3.88 -8.04
CA VAL A 75 -20.00 3.28 -8.00
C VAL A 75 -19.97 2.09 -7.02
N GLU A 76 -20.57 2.21 -5.85
CA GLU A 76 -20.67 1.12 -4.85
C GLU A 76 -21.38 -0.11 -5.44
N LYS A 77 -22.51 0.08 -6.15
CA LYS A 77 -23.19 -1.02 -6.87
C LYS A 77 -22.33 -1.64 -7.97
N LEU A 78 -21.53 -0.85 -8.68
CA LEU A 78 -20.61 -1.36 -9.71
C LEU A 78 -19.48 -2.20 -9.11
N VAL A 79 -18.98 -1.81 -7.93
CA VAL A 79 -18.02 -2.59 -7.14
C VAL A 79 -18.66 -3.91 -6.70
N ASP A 80 -19.84 -3.87 -6.09
CA ASP A 80 -20.57 -5.07 -5.65
C ASP A 80 -20.85 -6.05 -6.80
N ASN A 81 -21.26 -5.53 -7.97
CA ASN A 81 -21.45 -6.34 -9.16
C ASN A 81 -20.13 -6.98 -9.64
N THR A 82 -19.02 -6.24 -9.57
CA THR A 82 -17.70 -6.74 -9.94
C THR A 82 -17.25 -7.86 -9.00
N ILE A 83 -17.45 -7.71 -7.69
CA ILE A 83 -17.19 -8.76 -6.68
C ILE A 83 -18.01 -10.01 -6.98
N PHE A 84 -19.30 -9.84 -7.26
CA PHE A 84 -20.18 -10.97 -7.59
C PHE A 84 -19.71 -11.73 -8.83
N LEU A 85 -19.35 -11.03 -9.91
CA LEU A 85 -18.83 -11.67 -11.13
C LEU A 85 -17.51 -12.41 -10.89
N ASP A 86 -16.66 -11.89 -10.00
CA ASP A 86 -15.39 -12.51 -9.63
C ASP A 86 -15.54 -13.85 -8.90
N THR A 87 -16.72 -14.14 -8.31
CA THR A 87 -17.01 -15.44 -7.69
C THR A 87 -17.17 -16.57 -8.70
N PHE A 88 -17.42 -16.24 -9.98
CA PHE A 88 -17.52 -17.22 -11.06
C PHE A 88 -16.17 -17.46 -11.77
N GLU A 89 -15.13 -16.71 -11.42
CA GLU A 89 -13.80 -16.86 -12.01
C GLU A 89 -12.97 -17.86 -11.17
N PRO A 90 -12.72 -19.09 -11.67
CA PRO A 90 -12.07 -20.14 -10.90
C PRO A 90 -10.58 -19.88 -10.66
N ASP A 91 -9.94 -19.05 -11.49
CA ASP A 91 -8.54 -18.68 -11.35
C ASP A 91 -8.40 -17.34 -10.62
N GLU A 92 -7.82 -17.37 -9.42
CA GLU A 92 -7.55 -16.15 -8.64
C GLU A 92 -6.62 -15.17 -9.37
N GLN A 93 -5.83 -15.63 -10.35
CA GLN A 93 -4.95 -14.79 -11.16
C GLN A 93 -5.70 -14.05 -12.26
N HIS A 94 -6.89 -14.53 -12.64
CA HIS A 94 -7.76 -13.86 -13.59
C HIS A 94 -8.80 -12.99 -12.89
N VAL A 95 -9.35 -12.04 -13.65
CA VAL A 95 -10.44 -11.16 -13.22
C VAL A 95 -11.60 -11.30 -14.18
N SER A 96 -12.83 -11.31 -13.63
CA SER A 96 -14.03 -11.38 -14.45
C SER A 96 -14.21 -10.11 -15.30
N ARG A 97 -14.94 -10.22 -16.42
CA ARG A 97 -15.32 -9.05 -17.23
C ARG A 97 -16.54 -8.36 -16.62
N SER A 98 -16.33 -7.26 -15.91
CA SER A 98 -17.42 -6.43 -15.36
C SER A 98 -17.55 -5.11 -16.13
N ARG A 99 -18.73 -4.46 -16.02
CA ARG A 99 -18.93 -3.11 -16.60
C ARG A 99 -17.91 -2.11 -16.06
N LEU A 100 -17.56 -2.23 -14.77
CA LEU A 100 -16.58 -1.35 -14.15
C LEU A 100 -15.19 -1.56 -14.75
N ARG A 101 -14.76 -2.82 -14.99
CA ARG A 101 -13.48 -3.10 -15.66
C ARG A 101 -13.46 -2.73 -17.14
N SER A 102 -14.60 -2.67 -17.81
CA SER A 102 -14.67 -2.09 -19.16
C SER A 102 -14.39 -0.59 -19.17
N LEU A 103 -14.68 0.12 -18.07
CA LEU A 103 -14.40 1.55 -17.91
C LEU A 103 -13.00 1.81 -17.34
N VAL A 104 -12.54 0.96 -16.42
CA VAL A 104 -11.23 1.03 -15.79
C VAL A 104 -10.53 -0.34 -15.89
N PRO A 105 -9.88 -0.64 -17.03
CA PRO A 105 -9.31 -1.97 -17.30
C PRO A 105 -8.19 -2.41 -16.35
N THR A 106 -7.56 -1.46 -15.64
CA THR A 106 -6.49 -1.70 -14.68
C THR A 106 -6.99 -2.18 -13.31
N LEU A 107 -8.31 -2.28 -13.11
CA LEU A 107 -8.89 -2.72 -11.84
C LEU A 107 -8.66 -4.21 -11.57
N GLY A 108 -7.98 -4.48 -10.46
CA GLY A 108 -7.86 -5.82 -9.87
C GLY A 108 -9.13 -6.31 -9.20
N ARG A 109 -9.00 -7.30 -8.30
CA ARG A 109 -10.09 -7.83 -7.49
C ARG A 109 -10.37 -6.91 -6.29
N PHE A 110 -11.64 -6.80 -5.92
CA PHE A 110 -12.06 -6.22 -4.64
C PHE A 110 -12.29 -7.35 -3.64
N PHE A 111 -11.71 -7.26 -2.44
CA PHE A 111 -11.89 -8.29 -1.41
C PHE A 111 -13.04 -7.98 -0.46
N THR A 112 -13.48 -6.74 -0.42
CA THR A 112 -14.56 -6.24 0.42
C THR A 112 -15.47 -5.35 -0.41
N ARG A 113 -16.73 -5.26 0.01
CA ARG A 113 -17.61 -4.19 -0.44
C ARG A 113 -17.06 -2.86 0.03
N LEU A 114 -17.34 -1.78 -0.70
CA LEU A 114 -16.89 -0.44 -0.37
C LEU A 114 -18.10 0.45 -0.06
N PRO A 115 -18.40 0.76 1.21
CA PRO A 115 -19.50 1.66 1.60
C PRO A 115 -19.16 3.12 1.27
N LEU A 116 -19.09 3.44 -0.02
CA LEU A 116 -18.61 4.71 -0.54
C LEU A 116 -19.52 5.87 -0.17
N LYS A 117 -20.83 5.63 -0.04
CA LYS A 117 -21.78 6.65 0.42
C LYS A 117 -21.45 7.12 1.83
N GLU A 118 -21.28 6.18 2.75
CA GLU A 118 -20.99 6.48 4.15
C GLU A 118 -19.60 7.11 4.28
N ALA A 119 -18.61 6.56 3.57
CA ALA A 119 -17.27 7.11 3.53
C ALA A 119 -17.23 8.56 3.01
N PHE A 120 -18.01 8.87 1.97
CA PHE A 120 -18.12 10.21 1.45
C PHE A 120 -18.69 11.18 2.50
N LEU A 121 -19.74 10.81 3.22
CA LEU A 121 -20.32 11.69 4.26
C LEU A 121 -19.32 12.00 5.38
N ILE A 122 -18.52 11.01 5.79
CA ILE A 122 -17.48 11.18 6.81
C ILE A 122 -16.42 12.17 6.32
N GLU A 123 -15.90 11.97 5.11
CA GLU A 123 -14.84 12.81 4.57
C GLU A 123 -15.34 14.20 4.16
N ASP A 124 -16.57 14.33 3.68
CA ASP A 124 -17.19 15.61 3.37
C ASP A 124 -17.37 16.46 4.64
N LYS A 125 -17.76 15.84 5.76
CA LYS A 125 -17.81 16.53 7.07
C LYS A 125 -16.43 17.03 7.51
N LYS A 126 -15.36 16.27 7.24
CA LYS A 126 -13.98 16.63 7.62
C LYS A 126 -13.34 17.67 6.68
N ARG A 127 -13.63 17.58 5.38
CA ARG A 127 -12.91 18.30 4.29
C ARG A 127 -13.76 19.30 3.53
N SER A 128 -15.04 19.44 3.90
CA SER A 128 -16.03 20.34 3.31
C SER A 128 -16.02 20.29 1.79
N ILE A 129 -16.06 19.08 1.21
CA ILE A 129 -15.92 18.86 -0.23
C ILE A 129 -17.08 19.52 -0.97
N SER A 130 -18.32 19.32 -0.52
CA SER A 130 -19.55 19.86 -1.10
C SER A 130 -19.76 21.36 -0.87
N ARG A 131 -18.97 21.98 0.02
CA ARG A 131 -18.99 23.44 0.23
C ARG A 131 -18.09 24.20 -0.75
N ARG A 132 -17.22 23.52 -1.50
CA ARG A 132 -16.29 24.20 -2.41
C ARG A 132 -17.02 24.69 -3.65
N ARG A 133 -16.73 25.93 -4.06
CA ARG A 133 -17.25 26.55 -5.30
C ARG A 133 -16.20 26.76 -6.37
N LEU A 134 -14.94 26.93 -5.96
CA LEU A 134 -13.83 27.27 -6.86
C LEU A 134 -12.86 26.11 -7.10
N VAL A 135 -12.90 25.08 -6.25
CA VAL A 135 -11.97 23.94 -6.31
C VAL A 135 -12.77 22.65 -6.32
N SER A 136 -12.69 21.92 -7.43
CA SER A 136 -13.36 20.62 -7.57
C SER A 136 -12.74 19.55 -6.67
N PRO A 137 -13.46 18.44 -6.40
CA PRO A 137 -12.90 17.30 -5.69
C PRO A 137 -11.59 16.84 -6.34
N SER A 138 -10.54 16.74 -5.53
CA SER A 138 -9.20 16.39 -5.96
C SER A 138 -8.98 14.87 -5.94
N PHE A 139 -7.86 14.43 -6.51
CA PHE A 139 -7.40 13.04 -6.40
C PHE A 139 -7.29 12.60 -4.93
N ASN A 140 -6.79 13.50 -4.06
CA ASN A 140 -6.62 13.20 -2.64
C ASN A 140 -7.95 13.13 -1.88
N ASP A 141 -8.98 13.86 -2.31
CA ASP A 141 -10.32 13.74 -1.71
C ASP A 141 -10.88 12.34 -2.00
N VAL A 142 -10.82 11.91 -3.27
CA VAL A 142 -11.29 10.57 -3.67
C VAL A 142 -10.46 9.46 -3.02
N ARG A 143 -9.13 9.62 -2.93
CA ARG A 143 -8.23 8.70 -2.21
C ARG A 143 -8.64 8.55 -0.74
N SER A 144 -8.95 9.67 -0.06
CA SER A 144 -9.33 9.67 1.35
C SER A 144 -10.70 9.00 1.56
N ILE A 145 -11.64 9.21 0.64
CA ILE A 145 -12.95 8.53 0.65
C ILE A 145 -12.79 7.02 0.46
N LEU A 146 -11.97 6.58 -0.49
CA LEU A 146 -11.68 5.16 -0.69
C LEU A 146 -10.98 4.53 0.51
N ASN A 147 -10.04 5.24 1.13
CA ASN A 147 -9.39 4.78 2.35
C ASN A 147 -10.40 4.58 3.48
N THR A 148 -11.28 5.57 3.68
CA THR A 148 -12.35 5.51 4.69
C THR A 148 -13.32 4.37 4.42
N ALA A 149 -13.71 4.16 3.15
CA ALA A 149 -14.57 3.04 2.76
C ALA A 149 -13.93 1.69 3.10
N GLN A 150 -12.62 1.54 2.91
CA GLN A 150 -11.91 0.31 3.29
C GLN A 150 -11.88 0.08 4.80
N VAL A 151 -11.65 1.14 5.59
CA VAL A 151 -11.73 1.05 7.06
C VAL A 151 -13.13 0.62 7.49
N LEU A 152 -14.18 1.31 7.00
CA LEU A 152 -15.57 0.97 7.31
C LEU A 152 -15.91 -0.47 6.92
N ALA A 153 -15.47 -0.93 5.75
CA ALA A 153 -15.73 -2.29 5.29
C ALA A 153 -15.13 -3.35 6.22
N LEU A 154 -13.96 -3.08 6.79
CA LEU A 154 -13.24 -4.01 7.67
C LEU A 154 -13.68 -3.93 9.13
N THR A 155 -14.26 -2.80 9.57
CA THR A 155 -14.76 -2.63 10.94
C THR A 155 -16.23 -3.01 11.09
N SER A 156 -17.05 -2.71 10.08
CA SER A 156 -18.52 -2.82 10.16
C SER A 156 -19.07 -4.15 9.67
N ASN A 157 -18.30 -4.93 8.88
CA ASN A 157 -18.78 -6.19 8.34
C ASN A 157 -18.77 -7.30 9.42
N ALA A 158 -19.96 -7.78 9.80
CA ALA A 158 -20.09 -8.88 10.75
C ALA A 158 -19.49 -10.20 10.22
N GLN A 159 -19.43 -10.39 8.90
CA GLN A 159 -19.03 -11.64 8.24
C GLN A 159 -17.52 -11.75 7.96
N SER A 160 -16.79 -10.63 7.93
CA SER A 160 -15.33 -10.60 7.72
C SER A 160 -14.70 -9.79 8.85
N LYS A 161 -13.96 -10.45 9.74
CA LYS A 161 -13.28 -9.79 10.87
C LYS A 161 -11.85 -9.49 10.45
N LEU A 162 -11.43 -8.23 10.53
CA LEU A 162 -10.02 -7.88 10.37
C LEU A 162 -9.18 -8.70 11.35
N LYS A 163 -8.13 -9.36 10.83
CA LYS A 163 -7.20 -10.21 11.58
C LYS A 163 -5.76 -9.74 11.46
N LEU A 164 -5.38 -9.23 10.30
CA LEU A 164 -4.00 -8.83 9.99
C LEU A 164 -3.96 -7.38 9.49
N VAL A 165 -3.12 -6.56 10.11
CA VAL A 165 -2.76 -5.22 9.62
C VAL A 165 -1.28 -5.23 9.27
N THR A 166 -0.98 -4.89 8.02
CA THR A 166 0.38 -4.79 7.52
C THR A 166 0.68 -3.33 7.17
N PHE A 167 1.90 -2.92 7.40
CA PHE A 167 2.37 -1.58 7.16
C PHE A 167 3.56 -1.63 6.23
N ASP A 168 3.64 -0.66 5.33
CA ASP A 168 4.93 -0.28 4.80
C ASP A 168 5.79 0.37 5.89
N GLY A 169 7.10 0.31 5.73
CA GLY A 169 8.04 0.96 6.65
C GLY A 169 8.14 2.46 6.37
N ASP A 170 8.95 2.81 5.36
CA ASP A 170 9.26 4.19 5.00
C ASP A 170 8.00 4.95 4.52
N VAL A 171 7.91 6.23 4.87
CA VAL A 171 6.81 7.17 4.55
C VAL A 171 5.44 6.79 5.16
N THR A 172 5.37 5.64 5.84
CA THR A 172 4.15 5.12 6.47
C THR A 172 4.25 5.11 7.98
N LEU A 173 5.25 4.46 8.56
CA LEU A 173 5.47 4.42 10.01
C LEU A 173 6.44 5.49 10.49
N TYR A 174 7.36 5.90 9.63
CA TYR A 174 8.37 6.92 9.90
C TYR A 174 8.72 7.64 8.59
N ASP A 175 9.27 8.85 8.70
CA ASP A 175 9.77 9.53 7.50
C ASP A 175 10.86 8.69 6.82
N ASP A 176 10.96 8.82 5.51
CA ASP A 176 11.96 8.16 4.66
C ASP A 176 13.38 8.20 5.25
N GLY A 177 13.96 7.01 5.44
CA GLY A 177 15.30 6.81 5.97
C GLY A 177 15.43 7.00 7.48
N LYS A 178 14.33 7.31 8.19
CA LYS A 178 14.31 7.40 9.66
C LYS A 178 13.86 6.08 10.30
N SER A 179 13.73 6.11 11.62
CA SER A 179 13.28 4.98 12.44
C SER A 179 12.05 5.37 13.26
N LEU A 180 11.25 4.38 13.65
CA LEU A 180 10.15 4.55 14.59
C LEU A 180 10.73 4.76 15.99
N THR A 181 10.57 5.95 16.53
CA THR A 181 10.99 6.32 17.89
C THR A 181 9.84 6.20 18.87
N SER A 182 10.15 6.12 20.16
CA SER A 182 9.18 5.89 21.24
C SER A 182 8.22 7.07 21.46
N ASP A 183 8.59 8.27 21.04
CA ASP A 183 7.75 9.48 21.06
C ASP A 183 6.75 9.54 19.89
N SER A 184 6.83 8.62 18.93
CA SER A 184 5.89 8.58 17.81
C SER A 184 4.50 8.14 18.30
N PRO A 185 3.43 8.93 18.02
CA PRO A 185 2.07 8.55 18.39
C PRO A 185 1.59 7.25 17.71
N LEU A 186 2.27 6.83 16.64
CA LEU A 186 1.98 5.57 15.97
C LEU A 186 2.33 4.35 16.84
N VAL A 187 3.28 4.46 17.77
CA VAL A 187 3.62 3.35 18.68
C VAL A 187 2.40 2.97 19.52
N ASP A 188 1.70 3.96 20.09
CA ASP A 188 0.47 3.73 20.85
C ASP A 188 -0.64 3.12 19.99
N CYS A 189 -0.79 3.56 18.73
CA CYS A 189 -1.74 2.96 17.80
C CYS A 189 -1.41 1.48 17.53
N LEU A 190 -0.14 1.13 17.30
CA LEU A 190 0.29 -0.25 17.03
C LEU A 190 0.09 -1.15 18.26
N VAL A 191 0.42 -0.65 19.46
CA VAL A 191 0.14 -1.35 20.72
C VAL A 191 -1.37 -1.57 20.91
N ASN A 192 -2.20 -0.57 20.59
CA ASN A 192 -3.66 -0.71 20.64
C ASN A 192 -4.18 -1.78 19.66
N LEU A 193 -3.64 -1.87 18.43
CA LEU A 193 -4.01 -2.95 17.51
C LEU A 193 -3.64 -4.34 18.07
N LEU A 194 -2.44 -4.48 18.64
CA LEU A 194 -2.03 -5.73 19.28
C LEU A 194 -2.91 -6.09 20.47
N SER A 195 -3.37 -5.10 21.26
CA SER A 195 -4.29 -5.31 22.38
C SER A 195 -5.68 -5.82 21.96
N LEU A 196 -6.04 -5.62 20.69
CA LEU A 196 -7.27 -6.13 20.08
C LEU A 196 -7.09 -7.53 19.46
N ASP A 197 -6.00 -8.22 19.80
CA ASP A 197 -5.60 -9.53 19.26
C ASP A 197 -5.40 -9.55 17.73
N LEU A 198 -5.08 -8.41 17.13
CA LEU A 198 -4.70 -8.35 15.72
C LEU A 198 -3.24 -8.72 15.52
N PHE A 199 -2.93 -9.31 14.37
CA PHE A 199 -1.57 -9.42 13.88
C PHE A 199 -1.14 -8.10 13.26
N VAL A 200 0.06 -7.64 13.63
CA VAL A 200 0.65 -6.41 13.12
C VAL A 200 1.98 -6.75 12.47
N ALA A 201 2.14 -6.44 11.19
CA ALA A 201 3.39 -6.72 10.47
C ALA A 201 3.94 -5.51 9.72
N VAL A 202 5.25 -5.32 9.75
CA VAL A 202 5.94 -4.35 8.87
C VAL A 202 6.47 -5.09 7.65
N VAL A 203 6.07 -4.69 6.45
CA VAL A 203 6.51 -5.25 5.16
C VAL A 203 7.35 -4.20 4.45
N THR A 204 8.67 -4.41 4.37
CA THR A 204 9.62 -3.39 3.91
C THR A 204 10.55 -3.90 2.82
N ALA A 205 10.92 -3.00 1.90
CA ALA A 205 11.96 -3.23 0.89
C ALA A 205 13.34 -3.47 1.51
N ALA A 206 13.60 -2.90 2.69
CA ALA A 206 14.87 -3.10 3.39
C ALA A 206 15.03 -4.59 3.73
N GLY A 207 16.04 -5.25 3.15
CA GLY A 207 16.33 -6.67 3.36
C GLY A 207 17.63 -6.89 4.13
N TYR A 208 17.57 -7.41 5.34
CA TYR A 208 18.75 -7.79 6.13
C TYR A 208 18.71 -9.31 6.39
N PRO A 209 19.63 -10.10 5.78
CA PRO A 209 19.56 -11.54 5.82
C PRO A 209 19.91 -12.14 7.19
N GLY A 210 19.25 -13.26 7.51
CA GLY A 210 19.56 -14.12 8.65
C GLY A 210 19.37 -13.46 10.01
N HIS A 211 19.94 -14.07 11.05
CA HIS A 211 19.80 -13.63 12.44
C HIS A 211 20.28 -12.20 12.69
N GLN A 212 21.31 -11.73 11.96
CA GLN A 212 21.79 -10.35 12.09
C GLN A 212 20.75 -9.31 11.65
N GLY A 213 19.81 -9.70 10.78
CA GLY A 213 18.73 -8.82 10.37
C GLY A 213 17.85 -8.35 11.53
N ALA A 214 17.70 -9.16 12.59
CA ALA A 214 16.97 -8.77 13.78
C ALA A 214 17.51 -7.47 14.40
N PHE A 215 18.84 -7.29 14.41
CA PHE A 215 19.47 -6.08 14.94
C PHE A 215 19.22 -4.85 14.05
N GLU A 216 19.23 -5.01 12.72
CA GLU A 216 18.99 -3.89 11.80
C GLU A 216 17.51 -3.47 11.79
N TYR A 217 16.57 -4.43 11.80
CA TYR A 217 15.16 -4.11 11.95
C TYR A 217 14.84 -3.53 13.33
N HIS A 218 15.54 -3.99 14.37
CA HIS A 218 15.43 -3.40 15.70
C HIS A 218 15.74 -1.91 15.68
N LYS A 219 16.85 -1.48 15.06
CA LYS A 219 17.18 -0.05 14.97
C LYS A 219 16.08 0.76 14.29
N ARG A 220 15.48 0.22 13.22
CA ARG A 220 14.40 0.88 12.48
C ARG A 220 13.08 0.96 13.26
N LEU A 221 12.87 0.05 14.21
CA LEU A 221 11.61 -0.12 14.94
C LEU A 221 11.79 0.01 16.46
N LEU A 222 12.85 0.72 16.88
CA LEU A 222 13.32 0.81 18.25
C LEU A 222 12.19 1.15 19.22
N GLY A 223 11.43 2.22 18.92
CA GLY A 223 10.36 2.70 19.78
C GLY A 223 9.27 1.67 20.06
N LEU A 224 8.87 0.89 19.05
CA LEU A 224 7.87 -0.16 19.25
C LEU A 224 8.45 -1.36 20.01
N ILE A 225 9.67 -1.79 19.68
CA ILE A 225 10.28 -2.97 20.32
C ILE A 225 10.58 -2.71 21.80
N GLU A 226 11.07 -1.52 22.15
CA GLU A 226 11.27 -1.13 23.55
C GLU A 226 9.95 -1.12 24.32
N VAL A 227 8.89 -0.55 23.76
CA VAL A 227 7.56 -0.56 24.39
C VAL A 227 7.02 -1.98 24.55
N LEU A 228 7.17 -2.85 23.55
CA LEU A 228 6.71 -4.25 23.66
C LEU A 228 7.45 -5.05 24.72
N ARG A 229 8.74 -4.73 24.94
CA ARG A 229 9.56 -5.37 25.99
C ARG A 229 9.06 -5.02 27.39
N GLU A 230 8.69 -3.77 27.60
CA GLU A 230 8.42 -3.23 28.94
C GLU A 230 6.93 -3.21 29.32
N THR A 231 6.04 -3.16 28.33
CA THR A 231 4.60 -3.01 28.58
C THR A 231 3.98 -4.23 29.27
N ASP A 232 3.16 -3.96 30.29
CA ASP A 232 2.28 -4.90 30.99
C ASP A 232 0.86 -4.92 30.41
N LYS A 233 0.56 -4.01 29.48
CA LYS A 233 -0.77 -3.89 28.84
C LYS A 233 -1.10 -5.02 27.88
N LEU A 234 -0.08 -5.74 27.41
CA LEU A 234 -0.21 -6.81 26.42
C LEU A 234 0.21 -8.14 27.02
N SER A 235 -0.56 -9.19 26.74
CA SER A 235 -0.13 -10.55 27.02
C SER A 235 1.06 -10.95 26.13
N GLU A 236 1.81 -11.96 26.54
CA GLU A 236 2.94 -12.48 25.75
C GLU A 236 2.48 -13.00 24.37
N LYS A 237 1.27 -13.55 24.30
CA LYS A 237 0.63 -13.92 23.02
C LYS A 237 0.45 -12.70 22.12
N GLN A 238 -0.10 -11.61 22.65
CA GLN A 238 -0.31 -10.37 21.90
C GLN A 238 0.99 -9.71 21.46
N LYS A 239 2.03 -9.70 22.31
CA LYS A 239 3.37 -9.23 21.92
C LYS A 239 3.92 -10.04 20.74
N SER A 240 3.73 -11.36 20.76
CA SER A 240 4.16 -12.25 19.68
C SER A 240 3.41 -12.05 18.35
N ASN A 241 2.31 -11.28 18.33
CA ASN A 241 1.56 -10.97 17.11
C ASN A 241 2.23 -9.87 16.27
N PHE A 242 3.38 -9.34 16.71
CA PHE A 242 4.20 -8.41 15.95
C PHE A 242 5.23 -9.14 15.06
N LEU A 243 5.25 -8.82 13.76
CA LEU A 243 6.13 -9.43 12.76
C LEU A 243 6.82 -8.38 11.88
N VAL A 244 7.92 -8.79 11.24
CA VAL A 244 8.60 -8.01 10.20
C VAL A 244 8.88 -8.91 9.00
N MET A 245 8.38 -8.52 7.83
CA MET A 245 8.69 -9.10 6.53
C MET A 245 9.67 -8.18 5.80
N GLY A 246 10.93 -8.57 5.80
CA GLY A 246 12.06 -7.88 5.21
C GLY A 246 12.36 -8.28 3.77
N GLY A 247 12.91 -7.35 3.00
CA GLY A 247 13.25 -7.55 1.59
C GLY A 247 12.02 -7.93 0.75
N GLU A 248 10.91 -7.27 1.03
CA GLU A 248 9.55 -7.49 0.49
C GLU A 248 8.92 -8.84 0.85
N SER A 249 9.60 -9.93 0.53
CA SER A 249 9.16 -11.30 0.76
C SER A 249 10.34 -12.26 0.92
N ASN A 250 11.41 -11.83 1.59
CA ASN A 250 12.68 -12.59 1.64
C ASN A 250 13.09 -13.02 3.05
N TYR A 251 12.80 -12.23 4.08
CA TYR A 251 13.23 -12.51 5.45
C TYR A 251 12.07 -12.27 6.42
N LEU A 252 11.72 -13.26 7.24
CA LEU A 252 10.65 -13.13 8.23
C LEU A 252 11.24 -13.07 9.64
N PHE A 253 10.73 -12.14 10.43
CA PHE A 253 11.03 -12.02 11.85
C PHE A 253 9.74 -11.93 12.65
N ARG A 254 9.78 -12.43 13.88
CA ARG A 254 8.67 -12.36 14.83
C ARG A 254 9.18 -11.87 16.17
N PHE A 255 8.41 -11.04 16.86
CA PHE A 255 8.77 -10.63 18.21
C PHE A 255 8.64 -11.81 19.18
N SER A 256 9.67 -12.00 20.00
CA SER A 256 9.72 -12.99 21.06
C SER A 256 9.88 -12.27 22.39
N SER A 257 8.95 -12.57 23.29
CA SER A 257 8.98 -12.08 24.66
C SER A 257 10.13 -12.65 25.48
N GLU A 258 10.57 -13.86 25.16
CA GLU A 258 11.68 -14.52 25.85
C GLU A 258 12.99 -13.78 25.59
N SER A 259 13.27 -13.41 24.32
CA SER A 259 14.45 -12.62 23.96
C SER A 259 14.23 -11.11 24.08
N GLY A 260 13.00 -10.66 24.25
CA GLY A 260 12.63 -9.23 24.26
C GLY A 260 13.00 -8.51 22.96
N ASN A 261 13.03 -9.26 21.84
CA ASN A 261 13.47 -8.76 20.54
C ASN A 261 12.85 -9.58 19.37
N LEU A 262 13.19 -9.19 18.14
CA LEU A 262 12.86 -9.92 16.92
C LEU A 262 13.72 -11.18 16.79
N GLU A 263 13.10 -12.30 16.43
CA GLU A 263 13.75 -13.57 16.11
C GLU A 263 13.54 -13.91 14.63
N PHE A 264 14.60 -14.38 13.98
CA PHE A 264 14.59 -14.79 12.58
C PHE A 264 13.85 -16.13 12.42
N ILE A 265 12.96 -16.20 11.43
CA ILE A 265 12.20 -17.39 11.08
C ILE A 265 12.70 -17.94 9.74
N ASP A 266 13.06 -19.22 9.72
CA ASP A 266 13.62 -19.86 8.53
C ASP A 266 12.62 -19.88 7.36
N GLY A 267 13.12 -19.67 6.14
CA GLY A 267 12.31 -19.63 4.92
C GLY A 267 11.39 -20.84 4.73
N GLN A 268 11.86 -22.05 5.08
CA GLN A 268 11.07 -23.27 4.91
C GLN A 268 9.76 -23.25 5.70
N GLU A 269 9.72 -22.49 6.79
CA GLU A 269 8.57 -22.39 7.68
C GLU A 269 7.42 -21.55 7.12
N TRP A 270 7.72 -20.57 6.27
CA TRP A 270 6.73 -19.57 5.85
C TRP A 270 6.63 -19.38 4.34
N TYR A 271 7.59 -19.89 3.56
CA TYR A 271 7.50 -19.82 2.10
C TYR A 271 6.19 -20.42 1.59
N LEU A 272 5.59 -19.69 0.65
CA LEU A 272 4.43 -20.15 -0.10
C LEU A 272 4.81 -21.39 -0.93
N PRO A 273 3.84 -22.27 -1.28
CA PRO A 273 4.10 -23.43 -2.12
C PRO A 273 4.85 -23.09 -3.41
N MET A 274 4.45 -22.00 -4.10
CA MET A 274 5.13 -21.53 -5.31
C MET A 274 6.59 -21.11 -5.07
N MET A 275 6.88 -20.47 -3.93
CA MET A 275 8.24 -20.01 -3.61
C MET A 275 9.19 -21.18 -3.33
N ARG A 276 8.67 -22.28 -2.75
CA ARG A 276 9.45 -23.50 -2.52
C ARG A 276 9.76 -24.26 -3.81
N GLN A 277 8.93 -24.07 -4.84
CA GLN A 277 9.06 -24.72 -6.15
C GLN A 277 9.88 -23.90 -7.14
N TRP A 278 10.37 -22.72 -6.74
CA TRP A 278 11.22 -21.90 -7.60
C TRP A 278 12.50 -22.63 -8.01
N ASP A 279 12.76 -22.62 -9.32
CA ASP A 279 13.96 -23.19 -9.91
C ASP A 279 15.22 -22.44 -9.45
N GLN A 280 16.00 -23.10 -8.61
CA GLN A 280 17.21 -22.51 -8.02
C GLN A 280 18.27 -22.18 -9.08
N LEU A 281 18.37 -22.96 -10.16
CA LEU A 281 19.32 -22.66 -11.24
C LEU A 281 18.89 -21.39 -11.98
N LYS A 282 17.59 -21.24 -12.26
CA LYS A 282 17.07 -20.03 -12.90
C LYS A 282 17.18 -18.79 -12.00
N LEU A 283 16.98 -18.94 -10.70
CA LEU A 283 17.19 -17.85 -9.72
C LEU A 283 18.65 -17.37 -9.76
N ILE A 284 19.61 -18.31 -9.71
CA ILE A 284 21.04 -17.99 -9.80
C ILE A 284 21.38 -17.32 -11.13
N GLU A 285 20.81 -17.80 -12.24
CA GLU A 285 20.95 -17.21 -13.57
C GLU A 285 20.47 -15.74 -13.58
N ILE A 286 19.25 -15.47 -13.09
CA ILE A 286 18.69 -14.11 -13.01
C ILE A 286 19.61 -13.20 -12.20
N MET A 287 20.07 -13.65 -11.03
CA MET A 287 20.96 -12.87 -10.17
C MET A 287 22.33 -12.62 -10.80
N ASN A 288 22.89 -13.58 -11.55
CA ASN A 288 24.18 -13.41 -12.24
C ASN A 288 24.07 -12.45 -13.44
N GLU A 289 23.01 -12.59 -14.24
CA GLU A 289 22.77 -11.76 -15.41
C GLU A 289 22.48 -10.30 -15.03
N THR A 290 21.64 -10.09 -14.01
CA THR A 290 21.36 -8.75 -13.49
C THR A 290 22.58 -8.13 -12.82
N HIS A 291 23.39 -8.90 -12.10
CA HIS A 291 24.65 -8.41 -11.52
C HIS A 291 25.64 -7.98 -12.60
N THR A 292 25.79 -8.77 -13.66
CA THR A 292 26.65 -8.41 -14.81
C THR A 292 26.14 -7.14 -15.49
N HIS A 293 24.83 -7.03 -15.70
CA HIS A 293 24.21 -5.85 -16.29
C HIS A 293 24.40 -4.60 -15.41
N LEU A 294 24.21 -4.72 -14.09
CA LEU A 294 24.41 -3.61 -13.16
C LEU A 294 25.87 -3.15 -13.10
N ARG A 295 26.84 -4.07 -13.20
CA ARG A 295 28.27 -3.69 -13.32
C ARG A 295 28.55 -2.92 -14.61
N PHE A 296 27.93 -3.34 -15.72
CA PHE A 296 28.00 -2.59 -16.98
C PHE A 296 27.40 -1.18 -16.83
N LEU A 297 26.22 -1.05 -16.23
CA LEU A 297 25.57 0.24 -16.01
C LEU A 297 26.37 1.15 -15.06
N ARG A 298 26.92 0.60 -13.97
CA ARG A 298 27.82 1.32 -13.05
C ARG A 298 28.99 1.95 -13.82
N LYS A 299 29.61 1.22 -14.75
CA LYS A 299 30.67 1.75 -15.61
C LYS A 299 30.17 2.73 -16.68
N LYS A 300 29.05 2.43 -17.35
CA LYS A 300 28.41 3.28 -18.37
C LYS A 300 28.17 4.70 -17.84
N PHE A 301 27.71 4.81 -16.59
CA PHE A 301 27.44 6.09 -15.93
C PHE A 301 28.59 6.63 -15.08
N ARG A 302 29.80 6.06 -15.18
CA ARG A 302 31.00 6.50 -14.45
C ARG A 302 30.81 6.52 -12.93
N LEU A 303 30.06 5.55 -12.43
CA LEU A 303 29.79 5.29 -11.01
C LEU A 303 30.76 4.25 -10.43
N ASP A 304 31.71 3.74 -11.23
CA ASP A 304 32.63 2.64 -10.90
C ASP A 304 33.80 3.03 -9.99
N ASP A 305 33.87 4.29 -9.57
CA ASP A 305 34.73 4.74 -8.49
C ASP A 305 34.25 4.16 -7.14
N ASP A 306 35.13 3.40 -6.48
CA ASP A 306 34.85 2.74 -5.21
C ASP A 306 34.67 3.72 -4.05
N SER A 307 35.02 5.00 -4.21
CA SER A 307 34.66 6.04 -3.24
C SER A 307 33.24 6.61 -3.48
N LYS A 308 32.60 6.32 -4.61
CA LYS A 308 31.28 6.89 -4.98
C LYS A 308 30.14 5.93 -4.79
N THR A 309 30.27 4.69 -5.28
CA THR A 309 29.19 3.71 -5.21
C THR A 309 29.71 2.30 -4.96
N LYS A 310 28.83 1.44 -4.45
CA LYS A 310 29.10 0.01 -4.28
C LYS A 310 27.90 -0.81 -4.73
N ILE A 311 28.17 -1.95 -5.36
CA ILE A 311 27.14 -2.96 -5.63
C ILE A 311 27.06 -3.91 -4.43
N ILE A 312 25.85 -4.11 -3.91
CA ILE A 312 25.53 -5.08 -2.87
C ILE A 312 24.77 -6.23 -3.52
N ARG A 313 25.22 -7.46 -3.28
CA ARG A 313 24.55 -8.68 -3.73
C ARG A 313 24.16 -9.53 -2.51
N LYS A 314 22.90 -9.93 -2.47
CA LYS A 314 22.30 -10.85 -1.48
C LYS A 314 21.78 -12.09 -2.21
N GLU A 315 21.15 -13.00 -1.48
CA GLU A 315 20.60 -14.25 -2.03
C GLU A 315 19.56 -14.00 -3.13
N ARG A 316 18.62 -13.09 -2.86
CA ARG A 316 17.46 -12.78 -3.72
C ARG A 316 17.35 -11.30 -4.06
N SER A 317 18.42 -10.55 -3.85
CA SER A 317 18.45 -9.13 -4.20
C SER A 317 19.82 -8.60 -4.54
N LEU A 318 19.82 -7.52 -5.31
CA LEU A 318 21.01 -6.88 -5.85
C LEU A 318 20.75 -5.38 -5.92
N GLY A 319 21.67 -4.55 -5.46
CA GLY A 319 21.51 -3.10 -5.56
C GLY A 319 22.82 -2.35 -5.75
N ILE A 320 22.72 -1.10 -6.17
CA ILE A 320 23.82 -0.14 -6.22
C ILE A 320 23.51 0.99 -5.24
N ILE A 321 24.40 1.19 -4.27
CA ILE A 321 24.27 2.21 -3.23
C ILE A 321 25.34 3.30 -3.38
N PRO A 322 25.04 4.56 -3.02
CA PRO A 322 26.04 5.59 -2.89
C PRO A 322 26.90 5.39 -1.63
N LEU A 323 28.13 5.89 -1.67
CA LEU A 323 29.08 5.90 -0.55
C LEU A 323 29.54 7.32 -0.22
N HIS A 324 29.97 7.52 1.03
CA HIS A 324 30.61 8.78 1.49
C HIS A 324 29.83 10.07 1.16
N GLY A 325 28.49 10.00 1.20
CA GLY A 325 27.63 11.14 0.90
C GLY A 325 27.50 11.49 -0.58
N TYR A 326 28.05 10.67 -1.49
CA TYR A 326 27.82 10.79 -2.92
C TYR A 326 26.31 10.70 -3.22
N LYS A 327 25.85 11.42 -4.25
CA LYS A 327 24.46 11.38 -4.69
C LYS A 327 24.43 10.99 -6.16
N ILE A 328 23.73 9.90 -6.45
CA ILE A 328 23.45 9.49 -7.83
C ILE A 328 22.30 10.36 -8.34
N ASN A 329 22.45 10.97 -9.51
CA ASN A 329 21.38 11.77 -10.10
C ASN A 329 20.15 10.90 -10.36
N ARG A 330 18.96 11.46 -10.11
CA ARG A 330 17.70 10.74 -10.24
C ARG A 330 17.52 10.13 -11.62
N GLU A 331 17.84 10.88 -12.67
CA GLU A 331 17.71 10.45 -14.06
C GLU A 331 18.60 9.23 -14.34
N THR A 332 19.77 9.16 -13.68
CA THR A 332 20.64 8.00 -13.76
C THR A 332 20.05 6.80 -13.02
N LEU A 333 19.43 7.01 -11.85
CA LEU A 333 18.73 5.95 -11.12
C LEU A 333 17.57 5.38 -11.96
N GLU A 334 16.74 6.23 -12.56
CA GLU A 334 15.61 5.81 -13.42
C GLU A 334 16.09 5.04 -14.66
N GLU A 335 17.13 5.53 -15.34
CA GLU A 335 17.73 4.84 -16.50
C GLU A 335 18.30 3.47 -16.10
N ILE A 336 18.92 3.34 -14.91
CA ILE A 336 19.38 2.05 -14.39
C ILE A 336 18.19 1.11 -14.14
N VAL A 337 17.12 1.59 -13.49
CA VAL A 337 15.91 0.80 -13.20
C VAL A 337 15.24 0.31 -14.47
N LEU A 338 15.02 1.19 -15.45
CA LEU A 338 14.40 0.82 -16.73
C LEU A 338 15.26 -0.19 -17.49
N SER A 339 16.58 -0.01 -17.48
CA SER A 339 17.51 -0.94 -18.13
C SER A 339 17.52 -2.32 -17.47
N LEU A 340 17.51 -2.38 -16.12
CA LEU A 340 17.40 -3.64 -15.38
C LEU A 340 16.05 -4.30 -15.60
N SER A 341 14.96 -3.53 -15.62
CA SER A 341 13.61 -4.03 -15.88
C SER A 341 13.49 -4.67 -17.27
N ALA A 342 14.06 -4.02 -18.29
CA ALA A 342 14.11 -4.57 -19.64
C ALA A 342 14.94 -5.89 -19.68
N LYS A 343 16.07 -5.94 -18.97
CA LYS A 343 16.88 -7.16 -18.87
C LYS A 343 16.12 -8.28 -18.16
N LEU A 344 15.48 -8.00 -17.02
CA LEU A 344 14.65 -8.96 -16.29
C LEU A 344 13.54 -9.51 -17.18
N HIS A 345 12.82 -8.64 -17.88
CA HIS A 345 11.77 -9.05 -18.83
C HIS A 345 12.32 -9.99 -19.91
N SER A 346 13.50 -9.70 -20.48
CA SER A 346 14.13 -10.57 -21.48
C SER A 346 14.51 -11.96 -20.94
N LEU A 347 14.92 -12.04 -19.66
CA LEU A 347 15.31 -13.30 -19.00
C LEU A 347 14.11 -14.18 -18.64
N LEU A 348 12.99 -13.55 -18.29
CA LEU A 348 11.73 -14.22 -17.93
C LEU A 348 10.88 -14.57 -19.17
N HIS A 349 11.01 -13.81 -20.26
CA HIS A 349 10.25 -13.99 -21.50
C HIS A 349 11.13 -14.09 -22.77
N PRO A 350 11.97 -15.13 -22.90
CA PRO A 350 12.91 -15.27 -24.02
C PRO A 350 12.25 -15.46 -25.42
N ARG A 351 10.92 -15.64 -25.50
CA ARG A 351 10.17 -15.88 -26.76
C ARG A 351 9.18 -14.76 -27.13
N GLY A 352 9.24 -13.57 -26.52
CA GLY A 352 8.36 -12.44 -26.85
C GLY A 352 8.77 -11.69 -28.14
N PRO A 353 7.84 -11.04 -28.86
CA PRO A 353 8.17 -10.21 -30.03
C PRO A 353 9.11 -9.06 -29.64
N GLN A 354 10.13 -8.80 -30.47
CA GLN A 354 11.19 -7.80 -30.24
C GLN A 354 10.74 -6.32 -30.43
N GLY A 355 9.59 -5.96 -29.88
CA GLY A 355 9.10 -4.58 -29.90
C GLY A 355 8.24 -4.33 -28.67
N VAL A 356 8.85 -3.86 -27.58
CA VAL A 356 8.14 -3.53 -26.34
C VAL A 356 7.98 -2.02 -26.28
N ASN A 357 6.74 -1.55 -26.17
CA ASN A 357 6.45 -0.23 -25.61
C ASN A 357 6.90 -0.25 -24.14
N LEU A 358 8.07 0.31 -23.84
CA LEU A 358 8.59 0.41 -22.45
C LEU A 358 7.67 1.19 -21.49
N LEU A 359 6.61 1.83 -22.01
CA LEU A 359 5.62 2.61 -21.28
C LEU A 359 4.35 1.83 -20.93
N SER A 360 4.13 0.64 -21.49
CA SER A 360 3.09 -0.25 -20.96
C SER A 360 3.67 -0.99 -19.76
N THR A 361 3.42 -0.44 -18.58
CA THR A 361 3.25 -1.26 -17.37
C THR A 361 2.16 -2.29 -17.69
N ASP A 362 2.55 -3.43 -18.26
CA ASP A 362 1.64 -4.51 -18.61
C ASP A 362 1.17 -5.20 -17.31
N GLU A 363 0.37 -4.46 -16.53
CA GLU A 363 -0.46 -4.95 -15.43
C GLU A 363 -1.58 -5.90 -15.94
N ASN A 364 -1.69 -6.10 -17.26
CA ASN A 364 -2.64 -6.99 -17.91
C ASN A 364 -2.07 -8.35 -18.35
N THR A 365 -0.85 -8.71 -17.93
CA THR A 365 -0.33 -10.08 -18.15
C THR A 365 -0.83 -11.11 -17.13
N ALA A 366 -2.10 -11.01 -16.74
CA ALA A 366 -2.82 -12.16 -16.20
C ALA A 366 -3.05 -13.26 -17.28
N SER A 367 -2.87 -12.97 -18.58
CA SER A 367 -3.29 -13.89 -19.67
C SER A 367 -2.18 -14.49 -20.54
N ARG A 368 -0.89 -14.31 -20.23
CA ARG A 368 0.19 -14.97 -20.97
C ARG A 368 1.00 -15.82 -20.01
N LYS A 369 0.85 -17.15 -20.14
CA LYS A 369 1.69 -18.16 -19.46
C LYS A 369 3.15 -17.73 -19.49
N SER A 370 3.61 -17.13 -18.41
CA SER A 370 5.04 -16.95 -18.19
C SER A 370 5.61 -18.35 -17.98
N THR A 371 6.75 -18.65 -18.59
CA THR A 371 7.45 -19.91 -18.36
C THR A 371 8.23 -19.90 -17.03
N SER A 372 8.04 -18.88 -16.19
CA SER A 372 8.80 -18.67 -14.96
C SER A 372 7.95 -18.01 -13.87
N ASP A 373 7.60 -18.76 -12.83
CA ASP A 373 6.81 -18.32 -11.65
C ASP A 373 7.50 -17.25 -10.76
N PHE A 374 8.59 -16.66 -11.24
CA PHE A 374 9.33 -15.64 -10.51
C PHE A 374 8.63 -14.30 -10.60
N ARG A 375 8.35 -13.71 -9.45
CA ARG A 375 8.04 -12.29 -9.35
C ARG A 375 9.33 -11.55 -9.08
N VAL A 376 9.62 -10.55 -9.91
CA VAL A 376 10.81 -9.72 -9.77
C VAL A 376 10.41 -8.25 -9.82
N CYS A 377 11.22 -7.42 -9.20
CA CYS A 377 11.06 -5.97 -9.22
C CYS A 377 12.44 -5.33 -9.36
N ALA A 378 12.53 -4.27 -10.17
CA ALA A 378 13.63 -3.32 -10.11
C ALA A 378 13.02 -1.95 -9.79
N PHE A 379 13.57 -1.24 -8.81
CA PHE A 379 12.99 0.01 -8.35
C PHE A 379 14.05 1.03 -7.94
N ASN A 380 13.65 2.30 -8.00
CA ASN A 380 14.43 3.44 -7.55
C ASN A 380 14.11 3.71 -6.07
N GLY A 381 15.07 3.50 -5.18
CA GLY A 381 14.93 3.79 -3.74
C GLY A 381 15.17 5.26 -3.38
N GLY A 382 15.19 6.16 -4.38
CA GLY A 382 15.40 7.59 -4.23
C GLY A 382 16.86 8.02 -4.21
N SER A 383 17.75 7.21 -3.61
CA SER A 383 19.22 7.43 -3.63
C SER A 383 20.01 6.24 -4.17
N ASP A 384 19.36 5.08 -4.31
CA ASP A 384 19.93 3.81 -4.75
C ASP A 384 18.97 3.09 -5.72
N VAL A 385 19.45 2.01 -6.33
CA VAL A 385 18.61 1.11 -7.14
C VAL A 385 18.73 -0.30 -6.61
N TRP A 386 17.60 -0.99 -6.53
CA TRP A 386 17.52 -2.39 -6.12
C TRP A 386 16.77 -3.24 -7.14
N VAL A 387 17.17 -4.50 -7.21
CA VAL A 387 16.49 -5.60 -7.88
C VAL A 387 16.18 -6.63 -6.81
N ASP A 388 14.91 -6.96 -6.64
CA ASP A 388 14.43 -7.96 -5.70
C ASP A 388 13.72 -9.08 -6.46
N ILE A 389 14.02 -10.34 -6.08
CA ILE A 389 13.21 -11.51 -6.44
C ILE A 389 12.24 -11.72 -5.28
N GLY A 390 10.96 -11.49 -5.56
CA GLY A 390 9.91 -11.33 -4.58
C GLY A 390 9.08 -10.09 -4.85
N ASP A 391 7.93 -10.00 -4.17
CA ASP A 391 7.23 -8.73 -4.03
C ASP A 391 6.41 -8.65 -2.74
N LYS A 392 6.01 -7.44 -2.35
CA LYS A 392 5.16 -7.23 -1.15
C LYS A 392 3.86 -8.04 -1.18
N ALA A 393 3.31 -8.35 -2.36
CA ALA A 393 2.14 -9.22 -2.47
C ALA A 393 2.44 -10.63 -1.95
N LEU A 394 3.57 -11.22 -2.37
CA LEU A 394 4.04 -12.51 -1.83
C LEU A 394 4.32 -12.42 -0.34
N GLY A 395 4.91 -11.31 0.15
CA GLY A 395 5.19 -11.10 1.57
C GLY A 395 3.91 -11.11 2.42
N VAL A 396 2.88 -10.37 2.00
CA VAL A 396 1.58 -10.34 2.67
C VAL A 396 0.89 -11.71 2.63
N GLN A 397 0.89 -12.40 1.48
CA GLN A 397 0.32 -13.75 1.36
C GLN A 397 1.06 -14.78 2.24
N ALA A 398 2.38 -14.67 2.32
CA ALA A 398 3.18 -15.50 3.19
C ALA A 398 2.81 -15.30 4.66
N LEU A 399 2.61 -14.05 5.10
CA LEU A 399 2.14 -13.74 6.46
C LEU A 399 0.75 -14.34 6.73
N GLN A 400 -0.21 -14.13 5.82
CA GLN A 400 -1.57 -14.69 5.93
C GLN A 400 -1.56 -16.21 6.12
N ARG A 401 -0.67 -16.93 5.39
CA ARG A 401 -0.52 -18.37 5.50
C ARG A 401 0.27 -18.80 6.75
N TYR A 402 1.39 -18.14 7.03
CA TYR A 402 2.30 -18.50 8.12
C TYR A 402 1.62 -18.43 9.48
N LEU A 403 0.84 -17.37 9.72
CA LEU A 403 0.14 -17.16 10.98
C LEU A 403 -0.86 -18.28 11.29
N CYS A 404 -1.42 -18.92 10.26
CA CYS A 404 -2.34 -20.05 10.44
C CYS A 404 -1.72 -21.35 10.94
N ARG A 405 -0.39 -21.43 11.01
CA ARG A 405 0.28 -22.58 11.64
C ARG A 405 0.10 -22.61 13.16
N PHE A 406 -0.25 -21.48 13.78
CA PHE A 406 -0.37 -21.34 15.24
C PHE A 406 -1.83 -21.29 15.73
N HIS A 407 -2.80 -21.33 14.81
CA HIS A 407 -4.22 -21.16 15.10
C HIS A 407 -5.06 -22.26 14.44
N VAL A 408 -4.62 -23.51 14.57
CA VAL A 408 -5.33 -24.67 14.00
C VAL A 408 -6.65 -24.94 14.73
N ASP A 409 -6.73 -24.59 16.01
CA ASP A 409 -7.85 -24.92 16.91
C ASP A 409 -8.80 -23.73 17.19
N ASP A 410 -8.65 -22.61 16.49
CA ASP A 410 -9.47 -21.39 16.67
C ASP A 410 -9.96 -20.85 15.32
N ASP A 411 -11.10 -20.15 15.31
CA ASP A 411 -11.76 -19.55 14.13
C ASP A 411 -10.94 -18.39 13.51
N THR A 412 -9.72 -18.17 14.02
CA THR A 412 -8.76 -17.20 13.49
C THR A 412 -8.31 -17.57 12.07
N CYS A 413 -8.35 -18.84 11.65
CA CYS A 413 -7.85 -19.27 10.34
C CYS A 413 -8.88 -19.92 9.43
N PRO A 414 -8.75 -19.77 8.09
CA PRO A 414 -7.70 -19.04 7.36
C PRO A 414 -7.78 -17.51 7.52
N ILE A 415 -6.66 -16.80 7.35
CA ILE A 415 -6.65 -15.35 7.19
C ILE A 415 -6.79 -15.06 5.69
N SER A 416 -7.94 -14.54 5.30
CA SER A 416 -8.23 -14.19 3.91
C SER A 416 -7.78 -12.77 3.56
N LYS A 417 -7.74 -12.47 2.25
CA LYS A 417 -7.40 -11.13 1.72
C LYS A 417 -8.41 -10.06 2.19
N SER A 418 -9.67 -10.45 2.45
CA SER A 418 -10.74 -9.59 2.96
C SER A 418 -10.70 -9.39 4.48
N GLU A 419 -9.81 -10.09 5.18
CA GLU A 419 -9.55 -9.98 6.61
C GLU A 419 -8.16 -9.37 6.89
N SER A 420 -7.54 -8.81 5.85
CA SER A 420 -6.22 -8.20 5.90
C SER A 420 -6.25 -6.76 5.37
N LEU A 421 -5.61 -5.85 6.09
CA LEU A 421 -5.40 -4.47 5.67
C LEU A 421 -3.91 -4.20 5.46
N HIS A 422 -3.55 -3.57 4.35
CA HIS A 422 -2.24 -2.99 4.12
C HIS A 422 -2.33 -1.46 4.15
N ILE A 423 -1.40 -0.82 4.86
CA ILE A 423 -1.26 0.63 4.93
C ILE A 423 0.09 0.98 4.32
N GLY A 424 0.12 1.74 3.24
CA GLY A 424 1.37 2.06 2.54
C GLY A 424 1.27 3.25 1.57
N ASP A 425 2.42 3.80 1.20
CA ASP A 425 2.51 4.91 0.23
C ASP A 425 2.65 4.37 -1.20
N GLN A 426 1.69 4.66 -2.06
CA GLN A 426 1.71 4.25 -3.48
C GLN A 426 2.06 5.41 -4.44
N PHE A 427 2.51 6.56 -3.93
CA PHE A 427 2.95 7.71 -4.74
C PHE A 427 4.35 7.52 -5.36
N ALA A 428 5.07 6.47 -4.97
CA ALA A 428 6.36 6.11 -5.54
C ALA A 428 6.28 5.85 -7.06
N SER A 429 7.39 6.09 -7.76
CA SER A 429 7.48 6.15 -9.23
C SER A 429 7.23 4.80 -9.93
N VAL A 430 7.32 4.80 -11.26
CA VAL A 430 7.20 3.59 -12.10
C VAL A 430 8.13 2.50 -11.57
N GLY A 431 7.58 1.30 -11.30
CA GLY A 431 8.33 0.19 -10.71
C GLY A 431 8.25 0.09 -9.18
N ALA A 432 7.50 0.98 -8.50
CA ALA A 432 7.31 0.91 -7.05
C ALA A 432 6.73 -0.43 -6.56
N ASN A 433 7.36 -0.98 -5.53
CA ASN A 433 6.99 -2.23 -4.87
C ASN A 433 5.73 -2.10 -4.00
N ASP A 434 5.40 -0.90 -3.55
CA ASP A 434 4.32 -0.61 -2.60
C ASP A 434 2.92 -0.93 -3.14
N PHE A 435 2.72 -0.72 -4.44
CA PHE A 435 1.42 -0.96 -5.08
C PHE A 435 1.00 -2.43 -5.02
N LYS A 436 1.95 -3.36 -5.15
CA LYS A 436 1.64 -4.79 -5.33
C LYS A 436 0.92 -5.40 -4.12
N ALA A 437 1.05 -4.82 -2.92
CA ALA A 437 0.36 -5.29 -1.72
C ALA A 437 -1.17 -5.37 -1.90
N ARG A 438 -1.78 -4.51 -2.74
CA ARG A 438 -3.22 -4.53 -3.04
C ARG A 438 -3.71 -5.80 -3.73
N LEU A 439 -2.81 -6.60 -4.30
CA LEU A 439 -3.15 -7.89 -4.88
C LEU A 439 -3.42 -8.96 -3.81
N SER A 440 -3.09 -8.67 -2.55
CA SER A 440 -3.08 -9.64 -1.45
C SER A 440 -3.81 -9.18 -0.20
N ALA A 441 -4.17 -7.90 -0.08
CA ALA A 441 -4.93 -7.37 1.03
C ALA A 441 -5.74 -6.14 0.59
N CYS A 442 -6.81 -5.83 1.33
CA CYS A 442 -7.39 -4.49 1.26
C CYS A 442 -6.30 -3.46 1.55
N THR A 443 -6.27 -2.35 0.84
CA THR A 443 -5.18 -1.38 0.97
C THR A 443 -5.70 0.03 1.13
N VAL A 444 -5.12 0.77 2.07
CA VAL A 444 -5.27 2.23 2.20
C VAL A 444 -3.99 2.89 1.72
N TRP A 445 -4.15 3.91 0.89
CA TRP A 445 -3.03 4.65 0.31
C TRP A 445 -2.80 5.92 1.11
N ILE A 446 -1.67 5.98 1.84
CA ILE A 446 -1.26 7.12 2.65
C ILE A 446 -0.14 7.91 1.99
N ALA A 447 0.04 9.18 2.38
CA ALA A 447 1.14 10.02 1.90
C ALA A 447 2.12 10.44 3.01
N SER A 448 1.83 10.08 4.27
CA SER A 448 2.65 10.46 5.43
C SER A 448 2.28 9.66 6.69
N PRO A 449 3.18 9.61 7.70
CA PRO A 449 2.88 9.05 9.03
C PRO A 449 1.69 9.72 9.73
N ARG A 450 1.38 10.98 9.40
CA ARG A 450 0.20 11.67 9.91
C ARG A 450 -1.09 11.05 9.38
N GLU A 451 -1.17 10.80 8.07
CA GLU A 451 -2.35 10.14 7.46
C GLU A 451 -2.48 8.70 7.99
N THR A 452 -1.36 8.00 8.21
CA THR A 452 -1.36 6.68 8.86
C THR A 452 -2.05 6.76 10.22
N ARG A 453 -1.69 7.75 11.06
CA ARG A 453 -2.28 7.92 12.38
C ARG A 453 -3.79 8.16 12.31
N GLU A 454 -4.23 9.08 11.45
CA GLU A 454 -5.65 9.42 11.29
C GLU A 454 -6.47 8.16 10.90
N ILE A 455 -5.95 7.34 9.97
CA ILE A 455 -6.60 6.08 9.58
C ILE A 455 -6.58 5.03 10.70
N LEU A 456 -5.52 4.94 11.49
CA LEU A 456 -5.45 4.01 12.62
C LEU A 456 -6.41 4.40 13.75
N GLU A 457 -6.58 5.68 14.02
CA GLU A 457 -7.55 6.18 15.00
C GLU A 457 -8.98 5.79 14.57
N ASP A 458 -9.35 6.05 13.31
CA ASP A 458 -10.65 5.66 12.75
C ASP A 458 -10.84 4.13 12.79
N LEU A 459 -9.80 3.35 12.46
CA LEU A 459 -9.83 1.89 12.50
C LEU A 459 -10.04 1.34 13.91
N ILE A 460 -9.29 1.83 14.89
CA ILE A 460 -9.36 1.38 16.28
C ILE A 460 -10.73 1.73 16.89
N GLU A 461 -11.24 2.93 16.61
CA GLU A 461 -12.58 3.33 17.04
C GLU A 461 -13.65 2.39 16.46
N GLY A 462 -13.61 2.13 15.15
CA GLY A 462 -14.54 1.21 14.50
C GLY A 462 -14.52 -0.20 15.09
N LEU A 463 -13.32 -0.74 15.39
CA LEU A 463 -13.17 -2.07 16.00
C LEU A 463 -13.74 -2.12 17.44
N ARG A 464 -13.50 -1.09 18.25
CA ARG A 464 -14.00 -1.01 19.64
C ARG A 464 -15.52 -0.86 19.70
N ASN A 465 -16.09 -0.07 18.79
CA ASN A 465 -17.54 0.12 18.69
C ASN A 465 -18.27 -1.19 18.35
N ARG A 466 -17.69 -2.03 17.48
CA ARG A 466 -18.20 -3.39 17.19
C ARG A 466 -18.17 -4.31 18.42
N GLY A 467 -17.05 -4.31 19.16
CA GLY A 467 -16.93 -5.11 20.39
C GLY A 467 -18.02 -4.80 21.41
N SER A 468 -18.35 -3.51 21.56
CA SER A 468 -19.40 -3.02 22.46
C SER A 468 -20.82 -3.40 22.01
N GLN A 469 -21.08 -3.47 20.70
CA GLN A 469 -22.39 -3.86 20.17
C GLN A 469 -22.64 -5.38 20.29
N ASN A 470 -21.61 -6.21 20.16
CA ASN A 470 -21.73 -7.66 20.33
C ASN A 470 -21.97 -8.05 21.81
N GLY A 471 -21.37 -7.33 22.76
CA GLY A 471 -21.60 -7.57 24.20
C GLY A 471 -23.03 -7.22 24.68
N LYS A 472 -23.77 -6.39 23.95
CA LYS A 472 -25.17 -6.03 24.27
C LYS A 472 -26.21 -7.01 23.71
N LYS A 473 -25.84 -7.94 22.84
CA LYS A 473 -26.75 -8.93 22.23
C LYS A 473 -26.79 -10.28 22.95
N GLN A 474 -26.13 -10.42 24.11
CA GLN A 474 -26.04 -11.67 24.89
C GLN A 474 -26.89 -11.69 26.18
N TYR A 475 -27.92 -10.86 26.29
CA TYR A 475 -28.88 -10.92 27.41
C TYR A 475 -30.31 -11.15 26.93
#